data_AF-A0A259D1W3-F1
#
_entry.id   AF-A0A259D1W3-F1
#
_cell.length_a   1.000
_cell.length_b   1.000
_cell.length_c   1.000
_cell.angle_alpha   90.00
_cell.angle_beta   90.00
_cell.angle_gamma   90.00
#
_symmetry.space_group_name_H-M   'P 1'
#
loop_
_entity.id
_entity.type
_entity.pdbx_description
1 polymer ?
#
loop_
_entity_poly.entity_id
_entity_poly.type
_entity_poly.pdbx_seq_one_letter_code
_entity_poly.pdbx_strand_id
1 'polypeptide(L)'
;RAEIEREQVEGRAQEERPRKGKALEEALATMARTADAMRSLSHVAALTGLPEIGEKIAKAEEALRRGGVLQPFPGDVAMAERADLDRHFNGWMAEAEGKIRKMPVAERKDMRDELYGYAIDIAKGLGDARGAQLLQMLPQTKLFATGLEGDRLTQGREAVDLQPGAADRLKTDIVGKAVALGLSGDRMAERLETGAANAWEERDWVRSDLLTLSGRRRVDLRNLDQSRKVVVDLEGFYEAAAKLIEHGRAHEVVPENDRLLRALGSMGRIMQADGKVEFRGDAHAERFADELRQRYGKGVVAELASGRTDALAGDFEDADQRKWIARAVVSSAKSHVALGLTLKEARHAERLLASTPARGEHDWER
;
A
#
# COMPACT_ATOMS: atom_id res chain seq x y z
N ARG A 1 -42.62 -6.26 -20.53
CA ARG A 1 -42.01 -4.97 -20.97
C ARG A 1 -42.59 -4.53 -22.32
N ALA A 2 -42.54 -5.34 -23.38
CA ALA A 2 -43.12 -4.98 -24.68
C ALA A 2 -44.66 -4.78 -24.71
N GLU A 3 -45.40 -5.39 -23.78
CA GLU A 3 -46.86 -5.22 -23.64
C GLU A 3 -47.21 -3.92 -22.88
N ILE A 4 -46.45 -3.64 -21.80
CA ILE A 4 -46.53 -2.42 -20.99
C ILE A 4 -46.24 -1.16 -21.82
N GLU A 5 -45.26 -1.21 -22.73
CA GLU A 5 -44.93 -0.08 -23.62
C GLU A 5 -46.01 0.14 -24.70
N ARG A 6 -46.72 -0.90 -25.15
CA ARG A 6 -47.84 -0.76 -26.11
C ARG A 6 -49.09 -0.22 -25.44
N GLU A 7 -49.40 -0.65 -24.22
CA GLU A 7 -50.57 -0.18 -23.47
C GLU A 7 -50.46 1.29 -23.04
N GLN A 8 -49.24 1.77 -22.76
CA GLN A 8 -48.97 3.20 -22.54
C GLN A 8 -49.19 4.06 -23.80
N VAL A 9 -48.84 3.55 -24.98
CA VAL A 9 -49.05 4.23 -26.27
C VAL A 9 -50.54 4.25 -26.66
N GLU A 10 -51.31 3.24 -26.26
CA GLU A 10 -52.74 3.12 -26.58
C GLU A 10 -53.69 3.73 -25.54
N GLY A 11 -53.19 4.32 -24.46
CA GLY A 11 -54.01 5.00 -23.45
C GLY A 11 -54.99 4.09 -22.69
N ARG A 12 -54.73 2.78 -22.63
CA ARG A 12 -55.55 1.83 -21.86
C ARG A 12 -55.01 1.70 -20.44
N ALA A 13 -55.90 1.68 -19.45
CA ALA A 13 -55.54 1.43 -18.06
C ALA A 13 -55.00 0.00 -17.93
N GLN A 14 -53.82 -0.14 -17.32
CA GLN A 14 -53.21 -1.45 -17.08
C GLN A 14 -54.08 -2.29 -16.15
N GLU A 15 -54.48 -3.48 -16.58
CA GLU A 15 -55.07 -4.48 -15.69
C GLU A 15 -53.95 -5.15 -14.89
N GLU A 16 -53.82 -4.78 -13.60
CA GLU A 16 -52.91 -5.47 -12.68
C GLU A 16 -53.41 -6.90 -12.41
N ARG A 17 -52.85 -7.87 -13.14
CA ARG A 17 -53.14 -9.29 -12.91
C ARG A 17 -52.30 -9.83 -11.75
N PRO A 18 -52.90 -10.54 -10.78
CA PRO A 18 -52.15 -11.13 -9.68
C PRO A 18 -51.15 -12.16 -10.20
N ARG A 19 -49.90 -12.04 -9.78
CA ARG A 19 -48.84 -13.00 -10.12
C ARG A 19 -49.17 -14.36 -9.49
N LYS A 20 -48.97 -15.45 -10.24
CA LYS A 20 -49.22 -16.83 -9.79
C LYS A 20 -48.00 -17.73 -10.07
N GLY A 21 -47.85 -18.79 -9.28
CA GLY A 21 -46.80 -19.80 -9.45
C GLY A 21 -45.39 -19.22 -9.32
N LYS A 22 -44.47 -19.66 -10.19
CA LYS A 22 -43.04 -19.27 -10.17
C LYS A 22 -42.81 -17.75 -10.17
N ALA A 23 -43.65 -16.99 -10.89
CA ALA A 23 -43.55 -15.53 -10.94
C ALA A 23 -43.90 -14.86 -9.60
N LEU A 24 -44.77 -15.49 -8.79
CA LEU A 24 -45.07 -15.03 -7.43
C LEU A 24 -43.91 -15.38 -6.48
N GLU A 25 -43.36 -16.59 -6.59
CA GLU A 25 -42.21 -17.03 -5.78
C GLU A 25 -40.97 -16.16 -6.03
N GLU A 26 -40.65 -15.86 -7.30
CA GLU A 26 -39.55 -14.96 -7.66
C GLU A 26 -39.79 -13.52 -7.16
N ALA A 27 -41.04 -13.06 -7.18
CA ALA A 27 -41.42 -11.76 -6.66
C ALA A 27 -41.25 -11.68 -5.14
N LEU A 28 -41.76 -12.68 -4.40
CA LEU A 28 -41.61 -12.76 -2.95
C LEU A 28 -40.14 -12.91 -2.53
N ALA A 29 -39.36 -13.71 -3.25
CA ALA A 29 -37.92 -13.83 -3.03
C ALA A 29 -37.19 -12.49 -3.28
N THR A 30 -37.65 -11.70 -4.26
CA THR A 30 -37.14 -10.34 -4.48
C THR A 30 -37.51 -9.41 -3.34
N MET A 31 -38.77 -9.42 -2.89
CA MET A 31 -39.22 -8.60 -1.76
C MET A 31 -38.48 -8.94 -0.47
N ALA A 32 -38.21 -10.22 -0.21
CA ALA A 32 -37.43 -10.66 0.93
C ALA A 32 -35.98 -10.13 0.88
N ARG A 33 -35.31 -10.26 -0.28
CA ARG A 33 -33.96 -9.68 -0.48
C ARG A 33 -33.93 -8.17 -0.29
N THR A 34 -34.95 -7.47 -0.79
CA THR A 34 -35.07 -6.01 -0.62
C THR A 34 -35.33 -5.63 0.84
N ALA A 35 -36.10 -6.43 1.59
CA ALA A 35 -36.30 -6.23 3.02
C ALA A 35 -34.99 -6.41 3.81
N ASP A 36 -34.19 -7.42 3.50
CA ASP A 36 -32.88 -7.63 4.13
C ASP A 36 -31.92 -6.45 3.86
N ALA A 37 -31.97 -5.89 2.65
CA ALA A 37 -31.23 -4.67 2.29
C ALA A 37 -31.67 -3.46 3.12
N MET A 38 -32.98 -3.26 3.28
CA MET A 38 -33.54 -2.17 4.10
C MET A 38 -33.14 -2.33 5.56
N ARG A 39 -33.15 -3.54 6.11
CA ARG A 39 -32.67 -3.79 7.48
C ARG A 39 -31.21 -3.34 7.66
N SER A 40 -30.35 -3.70 6.71
CA SER A 40 -28.94 -3.31 6.72
C SER A 40 -28.78 -1.79 6.65
N LEU A 41 -29.55 -1.12 5.78
CA LEU A 41 -29.58 0.35 5.68
C LEU A 41 -30.11 1.03 6.95
N SER A 42 -31.08 0.42 7.63
CA SER A 42 -31.60 0.93 8.91
C SER A 42 -30.54 0.88 10.00
N HIS A 43 -29.73 -0.19 10.03
CA HIS A 43 -28.61 -0.31 10.98
C HIS A 43 -27.54 0.75 10.68
N VAL A 44 -27.24 0.95 9.40
CA VAL A 44 -26.33 2.00 8.94
C VAL A 44 -26.83 3.40 9.32
N ALA A 45 -28.12 3.70 9.15
CA ALA A 45 -28.70 4.97 9.53
C ALA A 45 -28.58 5.24 11.05
N ALA A 46 -28.67 4.20 11.88
CA ALA A 46 -28.44 4.31 13.31
C ALA A 46 -26.97 4.66 13.63
N LEU A 47 -26.02 4.02 12.95
CA LEU A 47 -24.58 4.27 13.10
C LEU A 47 -24.15 5.66 12.60
N THR A 48 -24.85 6.24 11.62
CA THR A 48 -24.55 7.57 11.07
C THR A 48 -25.32 8.71 11.74
N GLY A 49 -26.15 8.42 12.76
CA GLY A 49 -26.88 9.45 13.51
C GLY A 49 -28.10 9.99 12.77
N LEU A 50 -28.75 9.18 11.93
CA LEU A 50 -29.94 9.53 11.14
C LEU A 50 -31.19 8.73 11.59
N PRO A 51 -31.67 8.91 12.83
CA PRO A 51 -32.71 8.05 13.43
C PRO A 51 -34.06 8.12 12.71
N GLU A 52 -34.47 9.30 12.23
CA GLU A 52 -35.74 9.47 11.50
C GLU A 52 -35.77 8.73 10.16
N ILE A 53 -34.60 8.59 9.51
CA ILE A 53 -34.46 7.83 8.27
C ILE A 53 -34.47 6.34 8.59
N GLY A 54 -33.77 5.93 9.65
CA GLY A 54 -33.78 4.55 10.16
C GLY A 54 -35.20 4.05 10.44
N GLU A 55 -36.03 4.81 11.15
CA GLU A 55 -37.42 4.43 11.43
C GLU A 55 -38.27 4.25 10.16
N LYS A 56 -38.08 5.12 9.15
CA LYS A 56 -38.81 5.02 7.88
C LYS A 56 -38.35 3.82 7.06
N ILE A 57 -37.04 3.52 7.07
CA ILE A 57 -36.48 2.32 6.44
C ILE A 57 -36.99 1.05 7.13
N ALA A 58 -37.06 1.02 8.46
CA ALA A 58 -37.60 -0.10 9.22
C ALA A 58 -39.08 -0.36 8.91
N LYS A 59 -39.90 0.70 8.77
CA LYS A 59 -41.30 0.57 8.33
C LYS A 59 -41.42 0.02 6.90
N ALA A 60 -40.52 0.44 6.01
CA ALA A 60 -40.46 -0.05 4.63
C ALA A 60 -40.02 -1.53 4.57
N GLU A 61 -39.05 -1.95 5.40
CA GLU A 61 -38.70 -3.37 5.59
C GLU A 61 -39.93 -4.18 6.01
N GLU A 62 -40.62 -3.75 7.06
CA GLU A 62 -41.76 -4.48 7.64
C GLU A 62 -42.93 -4.59 6.65
N ALA A 63 -43.11 -3.59 5.78
CA ALA A 63 -44.07 -3.63 4.69
C ALA A 63 -43.68 -4.68 3.63
N LEU A 64 -42.41 -4.72 3.22
CA LEU A 64 -41.91 -5.71 2.24
C LEU A 64 -42.02 -7.14 2.76
N ARG A 65 -41.72 -7.39 4.04
CA ARG A 65 -41.83 -8.73 4.65
C ARG A 65 -43.26 -9.25 4.70
N ARG A 66 -44.24 -8.36 4.76
CA ARG A 66 -45.67 -8.69 4.73
C ARG A 66 -46.22 -8.81 3.32
N GLY A 67 -45.38 -8.70 2.28
CA GLY A 67 -45.83 -8.67 0.88
C GLY A 67 -46.61 -7.39 0.54
N GLY A 68 -46.48 -6.34 1.36
CA GLY A 68 -47.19 -5.08 1.21
C GLY A 68 -46.52 -4.14 0.20
N VAL A 69 -47.25 -3.08 -0.15
CA VAL A 69 -46.78 -2.02 -1.05
C VAL A 69 -45.94 -1.02 -0.25
N LEU A 70 -44.76 -0.68 -0.78
CA LEU A 70 -43.94 0.39 -0.24
C LEU A 70 -44.62 1.73 -0.47
N GLN A 71 -44.83 2.50 0.60
CA GLN A 71 -45.18 3.90 0.42
C GLN A 71 -43.92 4.69 0.04
N PRO A 72 -43.99 5.57 -0.98
CA PRO A 72 -42.90 6.48 -1.29
C PRO A 72 -42.53 7.30 -0.05
N PHE A 73 -41.24 7.51 0.19
CA PHE A 73 -40.80 8.43 1.23
C PHE A 73 -41.36 9.84 0.91
N PRO A 74 -42.04 10.51 1.85
CA PRO A 74 -42.55 11.86 1.60
C PRO A 74 -41.37 12.83 1.53
N GLY A 75 -41.14 13.35 0.34
CA GLY A 75 -40.21 14.43 0.05
C GLY A 75 -40.01 14.55 -1.46
N ASP A 76 -39.72 15.76 -1.92
CA ASP A 76 -39.25 16.08 -3.28
C ASP A 76 -37.87 15.45 -3.60
N VAL A 77 -37.66 14.20 -3.17
CA VAL A 77 -36.41 13.47 -3.35
C VAL A 77 -36.56 12.66 -4.63
N ALA A 78 -36.03 13.27 -5.68
CA ALA A 78 -35.77 12.78 -7.02
C ALA A 78 -36.08 11.30 -7.29
N MET A 79 -36.62 11.04 -8.49
CA MET A 79 -36.38 9.82 -9.24
C MET A 79 -34.86 9.60 -9.34
N ALA A 80 -34.25 9.02 -8.31
CA ALA A 80 -32.83 8.81 -8.23
C ALA A 80 -32.48 7.74 -9.27
N GLU A 81 -31.74 8.12 -10.30
CA GLU A 81 -31.22 7.16 -11.25
C GLU A 81 -30.20 6.26 -10.55
N ARG A 82 -29.92 5.07 -11.11
CA ARG A 82 -28.91 4.16 -10.55
C ARG A 82 -27.55 4.84 -10.32
N ALA A 83 -27.22 5.83 -11.15
CA ALA A 83 -26.01 6.65 -11.02
C ALA A 83 -25.97 7.49 -9.73
N ASP A 84 -27.12 7.94 -9.23
CA ASP A 84 -27.20 8.68 -7.97
C ASP A 84 -27.03 7.74 -6.77
N LEU A 85 -27.59 6.53 -6.86
CA LEU A 85 -27.46 5.52 -5.82
C LEU A 85 -26.00 5.04 -5.67
N ASP A 86 -25.29 4.85 -6.78
CA ASP A 86 -23.85 4.56 -6.78
C ASP A 86 -23.06 5.71 -6.12
N ARG A 87 -23.39 6.97 -6.41
CA ARG A 87 -22.73 8.13 -5.80
C ARG A 87 -22.95 8.16 -4.29
N HIS A 88 -24.18 7.93 -3.83
CA HIS A 88 -24.51 7.93 -2.41
C HIS A 88 -23.85 6.76 -1.67
N PHE A 89 -23.86 5.57 -2.25
CA PHE A 89 -23.20 4.40 -1.68
C PHE A 89 -21.69 4.61 -1.55
N ASN A 90 -21.05 5.15 -2.59
CA ASN A 90 -19.61 5.47 -2.54
C ASN A 90 -19.29 6.53 -1.48
N GLY A 91 -20.11 7.59 -1.38
CA GLY A 91 -19.95 8.63 -0.36
C GLY A 91 -20.08 8.08 1.06
N TRP A 92 -21.07 7.22 1.30
CA TRP A 92 -21.25 6.54 2.58
C TRP A 92 -20.06 5.66 2.96
N MET A 93 -19.58 4.83 2.03
CA MET A 93 -18.41 3.97 2.25
C MET A 93 -17.16 4.78 2.62
N ALA A 94 -16.91 5.89 1.91
CA ALA A 94 -15.78 6.77 2.19
C ALA A 94 -15.88 7.44 3.57
N GLU A 95 -17.09 7.87 3.97
CA GLU A 95 -17.32 8.47 5.29
C GLU A 95 -17.13 7.44 6.42
N ALA A 96 -17.67 6.22 6.23
CA ALA A 96 -17.55 5.14 7.19
C ALA A 96 -16.08 4.73 7.39
N GLU A 97 -15.33 4.51 6.30
CA GLU A 97 -13.88 4.25 6.36
C GLU A 97 -13.11 5.39 7.03
N GLY A 98 -13.46 6.65 6.72
CA GLY A 98 -12.86 7.82 7.36
C GLY A 98 -13.11 7.87 8.88
N LYS A 99 -14.25 7.39 9.36
CA LYS A 99 -14.57 7.25 10.79
C LYS A 99 -13.77 6.10 11.42
N ILE A 100 -13.72 4.94 10.76
CA ILE A 100 -12.96 3.76 11.22
C ILE A 100 -11.47 4.10 11.39
N ARG A 101 -10.87 4.83 10.44
CA ARG A 101 -9.46 5.24 10.54
C ARG A 101 -9.13 6.04 11.81
N LYS A 102 -10.09 6.79 12.33
CA LYS A 102 -9.92 7.60 13.56
C LYS A 102 -10.10 6.78 14.84
N MET A 103 -10.59 5.54 14.75
CA MET A 103 -10.74 4.64 15.89
C MET A 103 -9.39 4.07 16.36
N PRO A 104 -9.30 3.52 17.59
CA PRO A 104 -8.12 2.78 18.05
C PRO A 104 -7.78 1.63 17.11
N VAL A 105 -6.49 1.40 16.83
CA VAL A 105 -6.01 0.38 15.88
C VAL A 105 -6.62 -1.00 16.14
N ALA A 106 -6.79 -1.38 17.40
CA ALA A 106 -7.37 -2.66 17.82
C ALA A 106 -8.82 -2.87 17.35
N GLU A 107 -9.62 -1.80 17.23
CA GLU A 107 -11.05 -1.85 16.87
C GLU A 107 -11.29 -1.72 15.36
N ARG A 108 -10.31 -1.18 14.62
CA ARG A 108 -10.48 -0.86 13.20
C ARG A 108 -10.82 -2.08 12.37
N LYS A 109 -10.17 -3.21 12.64
CA LYS A 109 -10.35 -4.43 11.84
C LYS A 109 -11.78 -4.93 11.93
N ASP A 110 -12.28 -5.12 13.15
CA ASP A 110 -13.62 -5.65 13.39
C ASP A 110 -14.68 -4.70 12.79
N MET A 111 -14.49 -3.39 12.93
CA MET A 111 -15.41 -2.40 12.35
C MET A 111 -15.37 -2.38 10.80
N ARG A 112 -14.20 -2.61 10.18
CA ARG A 112 -14.12 -2.78 8.70
C ARG A 112 -14.82 -4.05 8.25
N ASP A 113 -14.62 -5.15 8.96
CA ASP A 113 -15.25 -6.44 8.65
C ASP A 113 -16.78 -6.30 8.72
N GLU A 114 -17.32 -5.61 9.72
CA GLU A 114 -18.75 -5.27 9.81
C GLU A 114 -19.22 -4.37 8.67
N LEU A 115 -18.51 -3.26 8.40
CA LEU A 115 -18.83 -2.33 7.32
C LEU A 115 -18.95 -3.05 5.97
N TYR A 116 -17.96 -3.87 5.63
CA TYR A 116 -17.96 -4.60 4.37
C TYR A 116 -19.00 -5.71 4.33
N GLY A 117 -19.32 -6.33 5.47
CA GLY A 117 -20.46 -7.24 5.59
C GLY A 117 -21.78 -6.56 5.17
N TYR A 118 -22.08 -5.39 5.77
CA TYR A 118 -23.27 -4.62 5.40
C TYR A 118 -23.24 -4.14 3.95
N ALA A 119 -22.07 -3.68 3.47
CA ALA A 119 -21.91 -3.23 2.09
C ALA A 119 -22.23 -4.36 1.07
N ILE A 120 -21.81 -5.60 1.35
CA ILE A 120 -22.10 -6.76 0.51
C ILE A 120 -23.61 -7.05 0.48
N ASP A 121 -24.27 -7.02 1.63
CA ASP A 121 -25.71 -7.29 1.72
C ASP A 121 -26.55 -6.22 1.04
N ILE A 122 -26.15 -4.95 1.20
CA ILE A 122 -26.75 -3.81 0.48
C ILE A 122 -26.56 -4.00 -1.04
N ALA A 123 -25.34 -4.27 -1.51
CA ALA A 123 -25.07 -4.46 -2.94
C ALA A 123 -25.89 -5.62 -3.53
N LYS A 124 -25.99 -6.76 -2.83
CA LYS A 124 -26.84 -7.90 -3.25
C LYS A 124 -28.32 -7.53 -3.27
N GLY A 125 -28.80 -6.84 -2.24
CA GLY A 125 -30.19 -6.41 -2.10
C GLY A 125 -30.64 -5.44 -3.19
N LEU A 126 -29.71 -4.61 -3.66
CA LEU A 126 -29.90 -3.67 -4.78
C LEU A 126 -29.71 -4.33 -6.16
N GLY A 127 -29.34 -5.61 -6.21
CA GLY A 127 -29.08 -6.34 -7.46
C GLY A 127 -27.74 -5.97 -8.13
N ASP A 128 -26.78 -5.38 -7.40
CA ASP A 128 -25.41 -5.18 -7.86
C ASP A 128 -24.52 -6.39 -7.50
N ALA A 129 -24.74 -7.50 -8.20
CA ALA A 129 -23.96 -8.73 -8.01
C ALA A 129 -22.46 -8.50 -8.26
N ARG A 130 -22.11 -7.59 -9.18
CA ARG A 130 -20.72 -7.28 -9.49
C ARG A 130 -20.07 -6.46 -8.38
N GLY A 131 -20.76 -5.46 -7.83
CA GLY A 131 -20.31 -4.71 -6.66
C GLY A 131 -20.10 -5.60 -5.45
N ALA A 132 -21.06 -6.49 -5.17
CA ALA A 132 -20.93 -7.49 -4.10
C ALA A 132 -19.72 -8.42 -4.29
N GLN A 133 -19.44 -8.84 -5.52
CA GLN A 133 -18.26 -9.65 -5.82
C GLN A 133 -16.97 -8.86 -5.59
N LEU A 134 -16.89 -7.60 -6.02
CA LEU A 134 -15.69 -6.77 -5.86
C LEU A 134 -15.36 -6.51 -4.39
N LEU A 135 -16.37 -6.36 -3.53
CA LEU A 135 -16.20 -6.22 -2.08
C LEU A 135 -15.55 -7.45 -1.44
N GLN A 136 -15.64 -8.62 -2.08
CA GLN A 136 -15.05 -9.88 -1.60
C GLN A 136 -13.69 -10.20 -2.24
N MET A 137 -13.30 -9.47 -3.28
CA MET A 137 -12.05 -9.69 -3.99
C MET A 137 -10.94 -8.83 -3.40
N LEU A 138 -9.73 -9.37 -3.32
CA LEU A 138 -8.55 -8.58 -3.01
C LEU A 138 -8.31 -7.50 -4.09
N PRO A 139 -7.65 -6.38 -3.75
CA PRO A 139 -7.21 -5.42 -4.76
C PRO A 139 -6.35 -6.09 -5.83
N GLN A 140 -6.47 -5.63 -7.07
CA GLN A 140 -5.87 -6.19 -8.27
C GLN A 140 -4.54 -5.51 -8.61
N THR A 141 -4.42 -4.20 -8.43
CA THR A 141 -3.16 -3.49 -8.66
C THR A 141 -2.23 -3.62 -7.46
N LYS A 142 -0.93 -3.85 -7.73
CA LYS A 142 0.09 -3.94 -6.68
C LYS A 142 0.20 -2.64 -5.86
N LEU A 143 -0.03 -1.48 -6.47
CA LEU A 143 -0.05 -0.20 -5.77
C LEU A 143 -1.10 -0.20 -4.65
N PHE A 144 -2.36 -0.48 -4.98
CA PHE A 144 -3.45 -0.41 -4.00
C PHE A 144 -3.58 -1.66 -3.14
N ALA A 145 -2.98 -2.78 -3.53
CA ALA A 145 -2.80 -3.93 -2.65
C ALA A 145 -1.73 -3.72 -1.57
N THR A 146 -0.97 -2.61 -1.62
CA THR A 146 0.12 -2.30 -0.70
C THR A 146 -0.28 -1.20 0.29
N GLY A 147 -0.02 -1.44 1.56
CA GLY A 147 -0.07 -0.46 2.65
C GLY A 147 1.33 -0.18 3.21
N LEU A 148 1.56 1.05 3.65
CA LEU A 148 2.80 1.55 4.24
C LEU A 148 2.49 2.23 5.58
N GLU A 149 2.61 1.48 6.66
CA GLU A 149 2.38 1.97 8.02
C GLU A 149 3.69 2.01 8.80
N GLY A 150 4.17 3.21 9.14
CA GLY A 150 5.52 3.38 9.69
C GLY A 150 6.58 2.81 8.75
N ASP A 151 7.51 2.01 9.28
CA ASP A 151 8.51 1.29 8.46
C ASP A 151 8.01 -0.07 7.96
N ARG A 152 6.70 -0.37 8.04
CA ARG A 152 6.15 -1.67 7.65
C ARG A 152 5.40 -1.58 6.32
N LEU A 153 5.74 -2.48 5.41
CA LEU A 153 5.04 -2.67 4.15
C LEU A 153 4.13 -3.90 4.26
N THR A 154 2.85 -3.72 4.01
CA THR A 154 1.85 -4.80 4.00
C THR A 154 1.32 -5.02 2.60
N GLN A 155 1.29 -6.27 2.15
CA GLN A 155 0.68 -6.65 0.88
C GLN A 155 -0.20 -7.90 1.06
N GLY A 156 -1.51 -7.72 1.02
CA GLY A 156 -2.45 -8.80 1.32
C GLY A 156 -2.23 -9.38 2.72
N ARG A 157 -1.73 -10.63 2.81
CA ARG A 157 -1.38 -11.29 4.08
C ARG A 157 0.11 -11.20 4.43
N GLU A 158 0.94 -10.75 3.51
CA GLU A 158 2.37 -10.60 3.73
C GLU A 158 2.66 -9.25 4.37
N ALA A 159 3.61 -9.23 5.29
CA ALA A 159 4.12 -8.00 5.86
C ALA A 159 5.64 -8.07 5.97
N VAL A 160 6.30 -6.99 5.58
CA VAL A 160 7.76 -6.86 5.56
C VAL A 160 8.12 -5.61 6.33
N ASP A 161 8.99 -5.75 7.34
CA ASP A 161 9.57 -4.59 8.02
C ASP A 161 10.71 -4.07 7.15
N LEU A 162 10.59 -2.81 6.73
CA LEU A 162 11.58 -2.12 5.92
C LEU A 162 12.65 -1.47 6.81
N GLN A 163 13.80 -1.09 6.22
CA GLN A 163 14.78 -0.28 6.93
C GLN A 163 14.15 1.05 7.35
N PRO A 164 14.59 1.63 8.49
CA PRO A 164 14.10 2.93 8.94
C PRO A 164 14.15 4.01 7.85
N GLY A 165 13.00 4.64 7.60
CA GLY A 165 12.81 5.70 6.61
C GLY A 165 12.84 5.21 5.15
N ALA A 166 12.85 3.90 4.89
CA ALA A 166 12.66 3.36 3.54
C ALA A 166 11.20 3.49 3.08
N ALA A 167 10.24 3.27 3.99
CA ALA A 167 8.82 3.48 3.73
C ALA A 167 8.52 4.94 3.35
N ASP A 168 9.07 5.90 4.09
CA ASP A 168 8.89 7.34 3.83
C ASP A 168 9.45 7.75 2.47
N ARG A 169 10.63 7.23 2.10
CA ARG A 169 11.24 7.46 0.79
C ARG A 169 10.38 6.88 -0.33
N LEU A 170 9.93 5.64 -0.17
CA LEU A 170 9.04 4.97 -1.13
C LEU A 170 7.72 5.75 -1.31
N LYS A 171 7.10 6.17 -0.19
CA LYS A 171 5.88 7.00 -0.19
C LYS A 171 6.12 8.31 -0.92
N THR A 172 7.24 9.00 -0.62
CA THR A 172 7.62 10.27 -1.26
C THR A 172 7.79 10.10 -2.77
N ASP A 173 8.47 9.06 -3.22
CA ASP A 173 8.71 8.81 -4.65
C ASP A 173 7.41 8.51 -5.42
N ILE A 174 6.53 7.69 -4.85
CA ILE A 174 5.22 7.37 -5.45
C ILE A 174 4.33 8.62 -5.49
N VAL A 175 4.26 9.38 -4.39
CA VAL A 175 3.50 10.63 -4.31
C VAL A 175 4.04 11.66 -5.32
N GLY A 176 5.37 11.80 -5.43
CA GLY A 176 6.00 12.68 -6.41
C GLY A 176 5.61 12.33 -7.84
N LYS A 177 5.59 11.03 -8.19
CA LYS A 177 5.12 10.57 -9.51
C LYS A 177 3.63 10.84 -9.73
N ALA A 178 2.79 10.65 -8.72
CA ALA A 178 1.36 10.96 -8.80
C ALA A 178 1.12 12.45 -9.08
N VAL A 179 1.82 13.32 -8.34
CA VAL A 179 1.75 14.79 -8.53
C VAL A 179 2.24 15.19 -9.92
N ALA A 180 3.33 14.60 -10.40
CA ALA A 180 3.86 14.86 -11.75
C ALA A 180 2.86 14.47 -12.85
N LEU A 181 2.10 13.38 -12.66
CA LEU A 181 1.03 12.98 -13.58
C LEU A 181 -0.20 13.92 -13.51
N GLY A 182 -0.37 14.60 -12.37
CA GLY A 182 -1.42 15.57 -12.12
C GLY A 182 -2.49 15.12 -11.12
N LEU A 183 -2.24 14.04 -10.37
CA LEU A 183 -3.08 13.54 -9.28
C LEU A 183 -2.83 14.31 -7.97
N SER A 184 -3.69 14.12 -6.98
CA SER A 184 -3.53 14.69 -5.63
C SER A 184 -2.51 13.89 -4.83
N GLY A 185 -1.44 14.56 -4.39
CA GLY A 185 -0.41 13.95 -3.55
C GLY A 185 -0.95 13.53 -2.19
N ASP A 186 -1.74 14.38 -1.54
CA ASP A 186 -2.32 14.10 -0.22
C ASP A 186 -3.24 12.88 -0.25
N ARG A 187 -4.12 12.77 -1.26
CA ARG A 187 -4.98 11.58 -1.42
C ARG A 187 -4.17 10.32 -1.70
N MET A 188 -3.10 10.42 -2.49
CA MET A 188 -2.22 9.28 -2.76
C MET A 188 -1.48 8.83 -1.49
N ALA A 189 -0.98 9.78 -0.70
CA ALA A 189 -0.32 9.53 0.57
C ALA A 189 -1.27 8.82 1.55
N GLU A 190 -2.51 9.27 1.66
CA GLU A 190 -3.54 8.65 2.53
C GLU A 190 -3.87 7.22 2.08
N ARG A 191 -4.04 7.00 0.77
CA ARG A 191 -4.33 5.66 0.22
C ARG A 191 -3.17 4.69 0.45
N LEU A 192 -1.93 5.16 0.33
CA LEU A 192 -0.73 4.35 0.55
C LEU A 192 -0.54 3.92 2.00
N GLU A 193 -1.08 4.63 2.99
CA GLU A 193 -0.91 4.26 4.40
C GLU A 193 -1.53 2.90 4.72
N THR A 194 -2.66 2.59 4.10
CA THR A 194 -3.44 1.38 4.41
C THR A 194 -3.56 0.41 3.22
N GLY A 195 -3.45 0.91 1.99
CA GLY A 195 -3.91 0.18 0.81
C GLY A 195 -5.44 0.07 0.77
N ALA A 196 -5.97 -0.35 -0.37
CA ALA A 196 -7.39 -0.66 -0.51
C ALA A 196 -7.71 -1.95 0.25
N ALA A 197 -8.87 -2.03 0.92
CA ALA A 197 -9.32 -3.29 1.52
C ALA A 197 -9.60 -4.36 0.46
N ASN A 198 -10.20 -3.94 -0.65
CA ASN A 198 -10.78 -4.83 -1.64
C ASN A 198 -10.83 -4.16 -3.01
N ALA A 199 -11.15 -4.95 -4.03
CA ALA A 199 -11.22 -4.50 -5.43
C ALA A 199 -12.31 -3.46 -5.66
N TRP A 200 -13.33 -3.36 -4.79
CA TRP A 200 -14.36 -2.35 -4.89
C TRP A 200 -13.83 -0.96 -4.53
N GLU A 201 -13.07 -0.86 -3.43
CA GLU A 201 -12.47 0.41 -3.00
C GLU A 201 -11.41 0.87 -4.00
N GLU A 202 -10.59 -0.06 -4.50
CA GLU A 202 -9.66 0.23 -5.59
C GLU A 202 -10.37 0.78 -6.82
N ARG A 203 -11.48 0.17 -7.25
CA ARG A 203 -12.26 0.65 -8.40
C ARG A 203 -12.72 2.10 -8.20
N ASP A 204 -13.17 2.45 -7.00
CA ASP A 204 -13.57 3.82 -6.67
C ASP A 204 -12.38 4.78 -6.74
N TRP A 205 -11.21 4.38 -6.22
CA TRP A 205 -9.99 5.19 -6.30
C TRP A 205 -9.53 5.41 -7.73
N VAL A 206 -9.51 4.37 -8.56
CA VAL A 206 -9.17 4.45 -9.99
C VAL A 206 -10.16 5.36 -10.72
N ARG A 207 -11.47 5.24 -10.43
CA ARG A 207 -12.49 6.14 -10.99
C ARG A 207 -12.23 7.59 -10.61
N SER A 208 -11.90 7.86 -9.35
CA SER A 208 -11.55 9.20 -8.87
C SER A 208 -10.31 9.75 -9.58
N ASP A 209 -9.29 8.92 -9.81
CA ASP A 209 -8.05 9.32 -10.48
C ASP A 209 -8.31 9.67 -11.96
N LEU A 210 -9.10 8.84 -12.65
CA LEU A 210 -9.53 9.09 -14.03
C LEU A 210 -10.31 10.41 -14.16
N LEU A 211 -11.25 10.68 -13.25
CA LEU A 211 -12.01 11.93 -13.23
C LEU A 211 -11.12 13.15 -12.94
N THR A 212 -10.13 12.98 -12.07
CA THR A 212 -9.17 14.06 -11.75
C THR A 212 -8.31 14.39 -12.97
N LEU A 213 -7.76 13.37 -13.64
CA LEU A 213 -6.93 13.56 -14.83
C LEU A 213 -7.74 14.11 -16.00
N SER A 214 -8.95 13.58 -16.23
CA SER A 214 -9.81 14.04 -17.32
C SER A 214 -10.24 15.49 -17.11
N GLY A 215 -10.65 15.87 -15.89
CA GLY A 215 -11.01 17.23 -15.54
C GLY A 215 -9.86 18.21 -15.73
N ARG A 216 -8.66 17.85 -15.27
CA ARG A 216 -7.46 18.70 -15.38
C ARG A 216 -7.03 18.90 -16.84
N ARG A 217 -7.15 17.86 -17.65
CA ARG A 217 -6.77 17.87 -19.08
C ARG A 217 -7.91 18.33 -20.00
N ARG A 218 -9.11 18.60 -19.43
CA ARG A 218 -10.35 18.91 -20.17
C ARG A 218 -10.68 17.87 -21.24
N VAL A 219 -10.50 16.60 -20.89
CA VAL A 219 -10.70 15.43 -21.76
C VAL A 219 -12.09 14.85 -21.51
N ASP A 220 -12.82 14.53 -22.58
CA ASP A 220 -14.08 13.79 -22.49
C ASP A 220 -13.82 12.28 -22.45
N LEU A 221 -14.12 11.65 -21.32
CA LEU A 221 -13.98 10.20 -21.14
C LEU A 221 -14.96 9.38 -22.00
N ARG A 222 -16.01 9.99 -22.55
CA ARG A 222 -16.93 9.33 -23.49
C ARG A 222 -16.34 9.17 -24.89
N ASN A 223 -15.29 9.93 -25.20
CA ASN A 223 -14.54 9.81 -26.43
C ASN A 223 -13.41 8.76 -26.27
N LEU A 224 -13.42 7.74 -27.11
CA LEU A 224 -12.50 6.59 -27.00
C LEU A 224 -11.02 6.97 -27.19
N ASP A 225 -10.70 7.83 -28.15
CA ASP A 225 -9.29 8.21 -28.41
C ASP A 225 -8.74 9.06 -27.27
N GLN A 226 -9.58 9.95 -26.76
CA GLN A 226 -9.30 10.84 -25.64
C GLN A 226 -9.15 10.07 -24.31
N SER A 227 -10.08 9.16 -24.02
CA SER A 227 -10.03 8.31 -22.82
C SER A 227 -8.85 7.36 -22.84
N ARG A 228 -8.51 6.77 -24.00
CA ARG A 228 -7.37 5.84 -24.13
C ARG A 228 -6.06 6.45 -23.65
N LYS A 229 -5.78 7.71 -24.00
CA LYS A 229 -4.56 8.39 -23.56
C LYS A 229 -4.52 8.57 -22.04
N VAL A 230 -5.64 8.94 -21.42
CA VAL A 230 -5.72 9.13 -19.96
C VAL A 230 -5.54 7.80 -19.24
N VAL A 231 -6.16 6.72 -19.75
CA VAL A 231 -6.03 5.37 -19.20
C VAL A 231 -4.59 4.87 -19.29
N VAL A 232 -3.95 4.98 -20.46
CA VAL A 232 -2.55 4.54 -20.65
C VAL A 232 -1.60 5.28 -19.71
N ASP A 233 -1.75 6.60 -19.57
CA ASP A 233 -0.89 7.38 -18.67
C ASP A 233 -1.10 6.97 -17.20
N LEU A 234 -2.34 6.67 -16.80
CA LEU A 234 -2.68 6.25 -15.44
C LEU A 234 -2.14 4.83 -15.16
N GLU A 235 -2.33 3.89 -16.08
CA GLU A 235 -1.76 2.54 -16.01
C GLU A 235 -0.23 2.59 -15.93
N GLY A 236 0.41 3.42 -16.76
CA GLY A 236 1.87 3.60 -16.71
C GLY A 236 2.37 4.13 -15.37
N PHE A 237 1.60 4.99 -14.69
CA PHE A 237 1.89 5.40 -13.32
C PHE A 237 1.75 4.24 -12.32
N TYR A 238 0.65 3.48 -12.39
CA TYR A 238 0.45 2.34 -11.50
C TYR A 238 1.54 1.28 -11.66
N GLU A 239 1.98 1.01 -12.89
CA GLU A 239 3.11 0.12 -13.16
C GLU A 239 4.44 0.67 -12.62
N ALA A 240 4.69 1.97 -12.78
CA ALA A 240 5.90 2.60 -12.26
C ALA A 240 5.94 2.56 -10.72
N ALA A 241 4.80 2.78 -10.06
CA ALA A 241 4.68 2.67 -8.62
C ALA A 241 4.87 1.22 -8.14
N ALA A 242 4.28 0.24 -8.85
CA ALA A 242 4.49 -1.18 -8.56
C ALA A 242 5.96 -1.59 -8.67
N LYS A 243 6.70 -1.06 -9.64
CA LYS A 243 8.15 -1.28 -9.77
C LYS A 243 8.91 -0.70 -8.58
N LEU A 244 8.57 0.50 -8.11
CA LEU A 244 9.20 1.09 -6.91
C LEU A 244 8.95 0.24 -5.67
N ILE A 245 7.71 -0.26 -5.49
CA ILE A 245 7.34 -1.14 -4.38
C ILE A 245 8.16 -2.43 -4.40
N GLU A 246 8.26 -3.08 -5.57
CA GLU A 246 9.07 -4.30 -5.70
C GLU A 246 10.56 -4.01 -5.45
N HIS A 247 11.06 -2.89 -5.94
CA HIS A 247 12.46 -2.50 -5.72
C HIS A 247 12.72 -2.26 -4.23
N GLY A 248 11.85 -1.54 -3.54
CA GLY A 248 11.92 -1.33 -2.09
C GLY A 248 11.93 -2.66 -1.34
N ARG A 249 11.02 -3.57 -1.69
CA ARG A 249 10.94 -4.91 -1.07
C ARG A 249 12.19 -5.76 -1.34
N ALA A 250 12.67 -5.79 -2.58
CA ALA A 250 13.89 -6.52 -2.95
C ALA A 250 15.15 -5.94 -2.30
N HIS A 251 15.18 -4.64 -2.01
CA HIS A 251 16.27 -3.99 -1.28
C HIS A 251 16.27 -4.31 0.23
N GLU A 252 15.15 -4.76 0.79
CA GLU A 252 15.10 -5.36 2.12
C GLU A 252 15.49 -6.84 2.11
N VAL A 253 15.21 -7.54 1.00
CA VAL A 253 15.63 -8.94 0.76
C VAL A 253 16.96 -8.97 -0.02
N VAL A 254 17.90 -8.07 0.31
CA VAL A 254 19.29 -8.24 -0.13
C VAL A 254 19.85 -9.39 0.72
N PRO A 255 20.43 -10.46 0.12
CA PRO A 255 21.08 -11.50 0.91
C PRO A 255 22.05 -10.81 1.88
N GLU A 256 21.97 -11.09 3.18
CA GLU A 256 22.78 -10.42 4.22
C GLU A 256 24.26 -10.27 3.82
N ASN A 257 24.75 -11.26 3.06
CA ASN A 257 26.05 -11.30 2.41
C ASN A 257 26.39 -10.06 1.56
N ASP A 258 25.48 -9.52 0.74
CA ASP A 258 25.76 -8.42 -0.18
C ASP A 258 25.82 -7.04 0.50
N ARG A 259 25.14 -6.88 1.64
CA ARG A 259 25.11 -5.62 2.41
C ARG A 259 26.46 -5.39 3.08
N LEU A 260 26.99 -6.40 3.77
CA LEU A 260 28.30 -6.35 4.42
C LEU A 260 29.42 -6.08 3.41
N LEU A 261 29.40 -6.76 2.26
CA LEU A 261 30.40 -6.57 1.21
C LEU A 261 30.38 -5.15 0.63
N ARG A 262 29.19 -4.60 0.34
CA ARG A 262 29.07 -3.21 -0.11
C ARG A 262 29.52 -2.21 0.96
N ALA A 263 29.21 -2.46 2.24
CA ALA A 263 29.65 -1.63 3.35
C ALA A 263 31.18 -1.64 3.46
N LEU A 264 31.81 -2.81 3.48
CA LEU A 264 33.28 -2.95 3.51
C LEU A 264 33.93 -2.24 2.31
N GLY A 265 33.47 -2.50 1.09
CA GLY A 265 34.00 -1.85 -0.12
C GLY A 265 33.82 -0.33 -0.12
N SER A 266 32.77 0.20 0.51
CA SER A 266 32.56 1.65 0.65
C SER A 266 33.46 2.25 1.73
N MET A 267 33.57 1.58 2.89
CA MET A 267 34.46 1.99 3.98
C MET A 267 35.93 2.03 3.51
N GLY A 268 36.37 1.04 2.73
CA GLY A 268 37.71 1.02 2.15
C GLY A 268 37.99 2.24 1.25
N ARG A 269 37.04 2.58 0.36
CA ARG A 269 37.15 3.76 -0.51
C ARG A 269 37.15 5.08 0.27
N ILE A 270 36.29 5.22 1.28
CA ILE A 270 36.28 6.40 2.16
C ILE A 270 37.59 6.51 2.93
N MET A 271 38.11 5.42 3.47
CA MET A 271 39.41 5.42 4.14
C MET A 271 40.55 5.82 3.19
N GLN A 272 40.50 5.38 1.93
CA GLN A 272 41.47 5.76 0.92
C GLN A 272 41.42 7.25 0.59
N ALA A 273 40.23 7.84 0.49
CA ALA A 273 40.04 9.25 0.14
C ALA A 273 40.23 10.20 1.33
N ASP A 274 39.60 9.90 2.46
CA ASP A 274 39.40 10.82 3.59
C ASP A 274 40.21 10.42 4.84
N GLY A 275 40.80 9.22 4.87
CA GLY A 275 41.63 8.75 5.98
C GLY A 275 40.89 8.47 7.29
N LYS A 276 39.56 8.62 7.33
CA LYS A 276 38.73 8.42 8.53
C LYS A 276 37.39 7.78 8.18
N VAL A 277 36.97 6.80 8.97
CA VAL A 277 35.65 6.18 8.85
C VAL A 277 35.01 6.07 10.23
N GLU A 278 33.78 6.53 10.38
CA GLU A 278 33.00 6.44 11.61
C GLU A 278 31.56 6.03 11.29
N PHE A 279 30.95 5.27 12.19
CA PHE A 279 29.53 4.95 12.11
C PHE A 279 28.72 6.12 12.68
N ARG A 280 27.48 6.27 12.19
CA ARG A 280 26.54 7.29 12.70
C ARG A 280 26.22 7.12 14.19
N GLY A 281 26.37 5.92 14.74
CA GLY A 281 26.21 5.62 16.15
C GLY A 281 26.48 4.16 16.49
N ASP A 282 26.58 3.85 17.78
CA ASP A 282 27.06 2.55 18.27
C ASP A 282 26.18 1.36 17.86
N ALA A 283 24.85 1.54 17.79
CA ALA A 283 23.95 0.48 17.32
C ALA A 283 24.19 0.08 15.85
N HIS A 284 24.77 0.97 15.03
CA HIS A 284 25.16 0.62 13.66
C HIS A 284 26.52 -0.10 13.64
N ALA A 285 27.45 0.32 14.49
CA ALA A 285 28.74 -0.33 14.64
C ALA A 285 28.61 -1.75 15.21
N GLU A 286 27.70 -1.97 16.15
CA GLU A 286 27.44 -3.27 16.77
C GLU A 286 26.88 -4.28 15.76
N ARG A 287 25.81 -3.91 15.05
CA ARG A 287 25.25 -4.74 13.97
C ARG A 287 26.28 -5.08 12.90
N PHE A 288 27.05 -4.08 12.46
CA PHE A 288 28.13 -4.30 11.51
C PHE A 288 29.21 -5.25 12.05
N ALA A 289 29.62 -5.09 13.31
CA ALA A 289 30.62 -5.94 13.94
C ALA A 289 30.13 -7.39 14.07
N ASP A 290 28.85 -7.61 14.37
CA ASP A 290 28.26 -8.94 14.45
C ASP A 290 28.16 -9.61 13.08
N GLU A 291 27.71 -8.89 12.05
CA GLU A 291 27.71 -9.37 10.66
C GLU A 291 29.13 -9.75 10.21
N LEU A 292 30.12 -8.90 10.52
CA LEU A 292 31.52 -9.15 10.20
C LEU A 292 32.05 -10.43 10.86
N ARG A 293 31.75 -10.64 12.14
CA ARG A 293 32.14 -11.84 12.90
C ARG A 293 31.41 -13.09 12.44
N GLN A 294 30.14 -12.96 12.05
CA GLN A 294 29.33 -14.08 11.55
C GLN A 294 29.89 -14.60 10.23
N ARG A 295 30.33 -13.71 9.33
CA ARG A 295 30.88 -14.08 8.02
C ARG A 295 32.33 -14.55 8.08
N TYR A 296 33.19 -13.80 8.74
CA TYR A 296 34.65 -14.02 8.68
C TYR A 296 35.24 -14.61 9.98
N GLY A 297 34.40 -14.89 10.97
CA GLY A 297 34.79 -15.45 12.26
C GLY A 297 35.03 -14.39 13.34
N LYS A 298 34.89 -14.81 14.61
CA LYS A 298 34.96 -13.94 15.80
C LYS A 298 36.27 -13.15 15.91
N GLY A 299 37.37 -13.67 15.35
CA GLY A 299 38.71 -13.06 15.41
C GLY A 299 39.02 -12.05 14.32
N VAL A 300 38.14 -11.87 13.32
CA VAL A 300 38.42 -11.09 12.10
C VAL A 300 38.89 -9.67 12.40
N VAL A 301 38.32 -8.96 13.38
CA VAL A 301 38.73 -7.58 13.68
C VAL A 301 40.17 -7.53 14.20
N ALA A 302 40.59 -8.49 15.03
CA ALA A 302 41.97 -8.57 15.51
C ALA A 302 42.94 -8.97 14.38
N GLU A 303 42.50 -9.83 13.46
CA GLU A 303 43.28 -10.21 12.27
C GLU A 303 43.52 -8.99 11.37
N LEU A 304 42.46 -8.25 11.03
CA LEU A 304 42.54 -7.02 10.24
C LEU A 304 43.41 -5.96 10.93
N ALA A 305 43.29 -5.82 12.25
CA ALA A 305 44.10 -4.91 13.04
C ALA A 305 45.60 -5.27 13.05
N SER A 306 45.92 -6.56 12.88
CA SER A 306 47.30 -7.05 12.70
C SER A 306 47.81 -6.96 11.26
N GLY A 307 47.00 -6.51 10.31
CA GLY A 307 47.33 -6.44 8.89
C GLY A 307 47.12 -7.73 8.11
N ARG A 308 46.57 -8.78 8.76
CA ARG A 308 46.18 -10.02 8.09
C ARG A 308 44.82 -9.84 7.46
N THR A 309 44.77 -9.84 6.14
CA THR A 309 43.53 -9.61 5.37
C THR A 309 43.04 -10.83 4.61
N ASP A 310 43.67 -11.99 4.79
CA ASP A 310 43.36 -13.22 4.06
C ASP A 310 41.92 -13.72 4.31
N ALA A 311 41.36 -13.43 5.48
CA ALA A 311 39.96 -13.71 5.78
C ALA A 311 38.99 -13.06 4.78
N LEU A 312 39.37 -11.93 4.18
CA LEU A 312 38.56 -11.21 3.19
C LEU A 312 38.81 -11.66 1.74
N ALA A 313 39.78 -12.56 1.49
CA ALA A 313 40.20 -12.93 0.13
C ALA A 313 39.12 -13.66 -0.68
N GLY A 314 38.19 -14.34 0.00
CA GLY A 314 37.06 -15.00 -0.66
C GLY A 314 36.05 -14.01 -1.27
N ASP A 315 36.05 -12.76 -0.82
CA ASP A 315 35.07 -11.75 -1.22
C ASP A 315 35.68 -10.53 -1.91
N PHE A 316 36.98 -10.30 -1.70
CA PHE A 316 37.74 -9.19 -2.27
C PHE A 316 39.06 -9.71 -2.82
N GLU A 317 39.15 -9.92 -4.12
CA GLU A 317 40.35 -10.45 -4.79
C GLU A 317 41.55 -9.50 -4.69
N ASP A 318 41.31 -8.18 -4.75
CA ASP A 318 42.35 -7.15 -4.71
C ASP A 318 42.94 -6.98 -3.30
N ALA A 319 44.24 -7.26 -3.17
CA ALA A 319 44.98 -7.16 -1.92
C ALA A 319 45.05 -5.72 -1.37
N ASP A 320 45.12 -4.71 -2.24
CA ASP A 320 45.15 -3.32 -1.82
C ASP A 320 43.77 -2.85 -1.37
N GLN A 321 42.70 -3.29 -2.04
CA GLN A 321 41.33 -3.10 -1.57
C GLN A 321 41.15 -3.69 -0.15
N ARG A 322 41.62 -4.92 0.07
CA ARG A 322 41.58 -5.56 1.40
C ARG A 322 42.34 -4.77 2.47
N LYS A 323 43.51 -4.20 2.15
CA LYS A 323 44.28 -3.34 3.09
C LYS A 323 43.50 -2.08 3.45
N TRP A 324 42.85 -1.44 2.47
CA TRP A 324 42.04 -0.25 2.72
C TRP A 324 40.82 -0.56 3.58
N ILE A 325 40.18 -1.70 3.36
CA ILE A 325 39.10 -2.21 4.22
C ILE A 325 39.60 -2.41 5.66
N ALA A 326 40.75 -3.08 5.84
CA ALA A 326 41.33 -3.31 7.16
C ALA A 326 41.60 -1.98 7.90
N ARG A 327 42.19 -1.00 7.21
CA ARG A 327 42.41 0.35 7.75
C ARG A 327 41.11 1.04 8.14
N ALA A 328 40.06 0.90 7.33
CA ALA A 328 38.76 1.48 7.61
C ALA A 328 38.12 0.90 8.88
N VAL A 329 38.18 -0.44 9.03
CA VAL A 329 37.70 -1.13 10.25
C VAL A 329 38.44 -0.65 11.48
N VAL A 330 39.78 -0.58 11.43
CA VAL A 330 40.60 -0.07 12.55
C VAL A 330 40.30 1.40 12.88
N SER A 331 40.08 2.24 11.87
CA SER A 331 39.73 3.64 12.08
C SER A 331 38.38 3.79 12.80
N SER A 332 37.38 3.02 12.38
CA SER A 332 36.06 3.02 13.03
C SER A 332 36.11 2.48 14.46
N ALA A 333 37.03 1.55 14.76
CA ALA A 333 37.21 1.01 16.11
C ALA A 333 37.75 2.03 17.12
N LYS A 334 38.27 3.18 16.67
CA LYS A 334 38.68 4.28 17.58
C LYS A 334 37.49 4.97 18.24
N SER A 335 36.33 4.94 17.59
CA SER A 335 35.13 5.66 18.02
C SER A 335 34.01 4.71 18.46
N HIS A 336 34.11 3.41 18.16
CA HIS A 336 33.08 2.42 18.47
C HIS A 336 33.64 1.16 19.13
N VAL A 337 33.34 0.98 20.42
CA VAL A 337 33.79 -0.17 21.23
C VAL A 337 33.25 -1.50 20.71
N ALA A 338 32.10 -1.49 20.03
CA ALA A 338 31.43 -2.69 19.52
C ALA A 338 32.28 -3.50 18.53
N LEU A 339 33.30 -2.89 17.91
CA LEU A 339 34.27 -3.59 17.04
C LEU A 339 35.23 -4.49 17.83
N GLY A 340 35.33 -4.33 19.16
CA GLY A 340 36.06 -5.23 20.04
C GLY A 340 37.56 -4.94 20.16
N LEU A 341 38.01 -3.75 19.73
CA LEU A 341 39.35 -3.23 20.03
C LEU A 341 39.25 -2.16 21.11
N THR A 342 40.20 -2.15 22.04
CA THR A 342 40.41 -0.99 22.91
C THR A 342 40.97 0.18 22.10
N LEU A 343 40.75 1.41 22.56
CA LEU A 343 41.33 2.61 21.93
C LEU A 343 42.86 2.52 21.80
N LYS A 344 43.53 1.87 22.75
CA LYS A 344 44.98 1.66 22.72
C LYS A 344 45.38 0.70 21.59
N GLU A 345 44.66 -0.40 21.42
CA GLU A 345 44.86 -1.38 20.34
C GLU A 345 44.57 -0.76 18.98
N ALA A 346 43.45 -0.04 18.83
CA ALA A 346 43.09 0.63 17.58
C ALA A 346 44.15 1.66 17.15
N ARG A 347 44.68 2.47 18.08
CA ARG A 347 45.78 3.43 17.81
C ARG A 347 47.12 2.74 17.51
N HIS A 348 47.35 1.54 18.04
CA HIS A 348 48.55 0.78 17.71
C HIS A 348 48.42 0.18 16.31
N ALA A 349 47.29 -0.45 16.02
CA ALA A 349 46.97 -1.02 14.70
C ALA A 349 46.96 0.04 13.60
N GLU A 350 46.43 1.24 13.84
CA GLU A 350 46.43 2.34 12.87
C GLU A 350 47.87 2.72 12.46
N ARG A 351 48.80 2.77 13.42
CA ARG A 351 50.22 3.03 13.14
C ARG A 351 50.89 1.88 12.38
N LEU A 352 50.56 0.64 12.74
CA LEU A 352 51.06 -0.56 12.05
C LEU A 352 50.61 -0.60 10.59
N LEU A 353 49.34 -0.32 10.34
CA LEU A 353 48.75 -0.35 9.00
C LEU A 353 49.16 0.87 8.14
N ALA A 354 49.46 2.01 8.77
CA ALA A 354 49.98 3.20 8.08
C ALA A 354 51.46 3.06 7.65
N SER A 355 52.23 2.19 8.32
CA SER A 355 53.67 1.99 8.08
C SER A 355 53.99 0.88 7.07
N THR A 356 52.97 0.25 6.48
CA THR A 356 53.15 -0.72 5.39
C THR A 356 53.05 0.01 4.04
N PRO A 357 54.15 0.25 3.30
CA PRO A 357 54.07 0.85 1.98
C PRO A 357 53.42 -0.15 1.01
N ALA A 358 52.61 0.35 0.07
CA ALA A 358 52.31 -0.39 -1.14
C ALA A 358 53.65 -0.64 -1.86
N ARG A 359 54.09 -1.90 -1.92
CA ARG A 359 55.23 -2.29 -2.75
C ARG A 359 54.78 -2.19 -4.20
N GLY A 360 55.00 -1.00 -4.77
CA GLY A 360 54.76 -0.65 -6.16
C GLY A 360 55.85 0.32 -6.61
N GLU A 361 57.11 -0.10 -6.49
CA GLU A 361 58.20 0.51 -7.25
C GLU A 361 58.00 0.11 -8.72
N HIS A 362 57.39 0.99 -9.51
CA HIS A 362 57.73 1.10 -10.92
C HIS A 362 58.77 2.20 -11.05
N ASP A 363 60.02 1.77 -10.93
CA ASP A 363 61.21 2.50 -11.32
C ASP A 363 61.24 2.54 -12.86
N TRP A 364 61.03 3.71 -13.45
CA TRP A 364 61.42 4.01 -14.83
C TRP A 364 62.13 5.36 -14.87
N GLU A 365 63.38 5.42 -14.44
CA GLU A 365 64.35 6.33 -15.07
C GLU A 365 65.64 5.56 -15.33
N ARG A 366 65.73 4.95 -16.52
CA ARG A 366 66.98 4.87 -17.26
C ARG A 366 66.79 4.65 -18.75
#